data_AF-A0A9P7K664-F1
#
_entry.id   AF-A0A9P7K664-F1
#
_cell.length_a   1.000
_cell.length_b   1.000
_cell.length_c   1.000
_cell.angle_alpha   90.00
_cell.angle_beta   90.00
_cell.angle_gamma   90.00
#
_symmetry.space_group_name_H-M   'P 1'
#
loop_
_entity.id
_entity.type
_entity.pdbx_description
1 polymer ?
#
loop_
_entity_poly.entity_id
_entity_poly.type
_entity_poly.pdbx_seq_one_letter_code
_entity_poly.pdbx_strand_id
1 'polypeptide(L)'
;MDTMNKLQNGKYYIMNRACGTRVGLVPMDPGFKGYAIVREERHLEHHELPYVTFTLTHKKDELYELKIEGDFVIGRNGAVFAPPKGGEQLWKIVYREGNKAYT
;
A
#
# COMPACT_ATOMS: atom_id res chain seq x y z
N MET A 1 25.17 14.00 -10.33
CA MET A 1 24.91 12.87 -9.42
C MET A 1 23.42 12.82 -9.18
N ASP A 2 22.74 11.86 -9.80
CA ASP A 2 21.28 11.66 -9.65
C ASP A 2 20.96 11.34 -8.19
N THR A 3 20.45 12.34 -7.47
CA THR A 3 19.91 12.13 -6.12
C THR A 3 18.55 11.47 -6.29
N MET A 4 18.57 10.15 -6.42
CA MET A 4 17.35 9.36 -6.53
C MET A 4 16.54 9.58 -5.24
N ASN A 5 15.37 10.21 -5.35
CA ASN A 5 14.44 10.50 -4.24
C ASN A 5 13.84 9.19 -3.70
N LYS A 6 14.67 8.42 -2.99
CA LYS A 6 14.27 7.21 -2.25
C LYS A 6 13.39 7.63 -1.08
N LEU A 7 12.27 6.91 -0.89
CA LEU A 7 11.46 7.09 0.30
C LEU A 7 12.24 6.64 1.51
N GLN A 8 12.19 7.44 2.57
CA GLN A 8 12.80 7.09 3.84
C GLN A 8 11.99 5.98 4.51
N ASN A 9 12.63 5.22 5.40
CA ASN A 9 11.90 4.31 6.28
C ASN A 9 10.92 5.11 7.13
N GLY A 10 9.69 4.62 7.27
CA GLY A 10 8.69 5.37 8.03
C GLY A 10 7.26 4.89 7.86
N LYS A 11 6.37 5.67 8.45
CA LYS A 11 4.92 5.48 8.40
C LYS A 11 4.32 6.46 7.41
N TYR A 12 3.48 5.97 6.50
CA TYR A 12 2.91 6.76 5.41
C TYR A 12 1.41 6.52 5.28
N TYR A 13 0.69 7.57 4.88
CA TYR A 13 -0.63 7.46 4.28
C TYR A 13 -0.46 7.39 2.76
N ILE A 14 -1.14 6.45 2.11
CA ILE A 14 -1.09 6.28 0.66
C ILE A 14 -2.40 6.79 0.07
N MET A 15 -2.29 7.63 -0.96
CA MET A 15 -3.43 8.18 -1.69
C MET A 15 -3.33 7.80 -3.16
N ASN A 16 -4.47 7.46 -3.75
CA ASN A 16 -4.57 7.26 -5.19
C ASN A 16 -4.60 8.61 -5.88
N ARG A 17 -3.58 8.89 -6.71
CA ARG A 17 -3.47 10.16 -7.43
C ARG A 17 -4.62 10.41 -8.42
N ALA A 18 -5.16 9.38 -9.07
CA ALA A 18 -6.15 9.53 -10.13
C ALA A 18 -7.51 10.03 -9.59
N CYS A 19 -7.92 9.53 -8.43
CA CYS A 19 -9.21 9.88 -7.81
C CYS A 19 -9.08 10.74 -6.55
N GLY A 20 -7.87 10.95 -6.04
CA GLY A 20 -7.60 11.72 -4.82
C GLY A 20 -8.06 11.01 -3.54
N THR A 21 -8.43 9.74 -3.62
CA THR A 21 -8.97 8.98 -2.48
C THR A 21 -7.88 8.21 -1.76
N ARG A 22 -8.12 7.87 -0.50
CA ARG A 22 -7.13 7.13 0.29
C ARG A 22 -7.13 5.67 -0.12
N VAL A 23 -5.99 5.03 0.07
CA VAL A 23 -5.89 3.57 -0.01
C VAL A 23 -6.25 3.03 1.37
N GLY A 24 -7.29 2.22 1.43
CA GLY A 24 -7.84 1.66 2.67
C GLY A 24 -7.86 0.14 2.65
N LEU A 25 -8.32 -0.42 3.77
CA LEU A 25 -8.56 -1.85 3.93
C LEU A 25 -10.06 -2.13 3.87
N VAL A 26 -10.44 -3.17 3.14
CA VAL A 26 -11.76 -3.78 3.25
C VAL A 26 -11.57 -5.23 3.68
N PRO A 27 -12.28 -5.71 4.72
CA PRO A 27 -12.21 -7.11 5.11
C PRO A 27 -12.57 -7.99 3.91
N MET A 28 -11.75 -9.00 3.64
CA MET A 28 -12.12 -10.03 2.66
C MET A 28 -13.34 -10.81 3.17
N ASP A 29 -14.04 -11.50 2.26
CA ASP A 29 -15.21 -12.33 2.59
C ASP A 29 -15.00 -13.16 3.87
N PRO A 30 -16.05 -13.48 4.65
CA PRO A 30 -15.93 -14.12 5.97
C PRO A 30 -15.10 -15.43 6.02
N GLY A 31 -14.85 -16.07 4.87
CA GLY A 31 -13.99 -17.25 4.73
C GLY A 31 -12.49 -16.97 4.51
N PHE A 32 -12.10 -15.72 4.25
CA PHE A 32 -10.72 -15.31 4.04
C PHE A 32 -10.27 -14.38 5.18
N LYS A 33 -9.26 -14.81 5.93
CA LYS A 33 -8.60 -13.92 6.88
C LYS A 33 -7.70 -13.00 6.07
N GLY A 34 -7.91 -11.68 6.17
CA GLY A 34 -7.08 -10.66 5.53
C GLY A 34 -7.87 -9.49 4.99
N TYR A 35 -7.13 -8.53 4.44
CA TYR A 35 -7.71 -7.31 3.90
C TYR A 35 -7.37 -7.16 2.42
N ALA A 36 -8.39 -6.83 1.64
CA ALA A 36 -8.18 -6.31 0.30
C ALA A 36 -7.77 -4.84 0.42
N ILE A 37 -6.71 -4.46 -0.30
CA ILE A 37 -6.29 -3.08 -0.40
C ILE A 37 -7.04 -2.47 -1.58
N VAL A 38 -8.05 -1.68 -1.27
CA VAL A 38 -8.94 -1.11 -2.26
C VAL A 38 -8.66 0.37 -2.48
N ARG A 39 -8.98 0.80 -3.70
CA ARG A 39 -9.18 2.22 -3.98
C ARG A 39 -10.50 2.57 -3.30
N GLU A 40 -10.49 3.54 -2.39
CA GLU A 40 -11.74 4.08 -1.87
C GLU A 40 -12.50 4.67 -3.05
N GLU A 41 -13.50 3.95 -3.56
CA GLU A 41 -14.45 4.50 -4.52
C GLU A 41 -15.46 5.32 -3.72
N ARG A 42 -15.77 6.52 -4.21
CA ARG A 42 -16.68 7.51 -3.61
C ARG A 42 -18.11 7.01 -3.33
N HIS A 43 -18.38 5.71 -3.54
CA HIS A 43 -19.69 5.07 -3.51
C HIS A 43 -19.91 4.15 -2.28
N LEU A 44 -18.89 3.96 -1.44
CA LEU A 44 -19.11 3.36 -0.12
C LEU A 44 -19.66 4.46 0.80
N GLU A 45 -20.97 4.44 1.01
CA GLU A 45 -21.75 5.35 1.85
C GLU A 45 -21.00 5.70 3.16
N HIS A 46 -20.37 6.87 3.25
CA HIS A 46 -19.93 7.61 4.46
C HIS A 46 -19.45 6.83 5.72
N HIS A 47 -19.04 5.58 5.60
CA HIS A 47 -18.33 4.86 6.62
C HIS A 47 -16.88 5.29 6.48
N GLU A 48 -16.46 6.23 7.33
CA GLU A 48 -15.07 6.66 7.42
C GLU A 48 -14.20 5.40 7.51
N LEU A 49 -13.55 5.03 6.39
CA LEU A 49 -12.59 3.94 6.42
C LEU A 49 -11.52 4.34 7.44
N PRO A 50 -11.19 3.48 8.41
CA PRO A 50 -10.24 3.83 9.45
C PRO A 50 -8.93 4.30 8.82
N TYR A 51 -8.29 5.30 9.41
CA TYR A 51 -7.01 5.82 8.93
C TYR A 51 -5.96 4.71 8.95
N VAL A 52 -5.69 4.12 7.78
CA VAL A 52 -4.71 3.04 7.71
C VAL A 52 -3.33 3.59 7.42
N THR A 53 -2.37 3.14 8.23
CA THR A 53 -0.98 3.57 8.15
C THR A 53 -0.12 2.44 7.59
N PHE A 54 0.58 2.73 6.50
CA PHE A 54 1.53 1.81 5.90
C PHE A 54 2.91 2.03 6.53
N THR A 55 3.59 0.94 6.84
CA THR A 55 4.99 0.96 7.28
C THR A 55 5.87 0.55 6.12
N LEU A 56 6.79 1.43 5.75
CA LEU A 56 7.75 1.21 4.69
C LEU A 56 9.15 1.02 5.28
N THR A 57 9.81 -0.09 4.93
CA THR A 57 11.17 -0.41 5.38
C THR A 57 12.03 -0.79 4.19
N HIS A 58 13.05 0.01 3.90
CA HIS A 58 14.06 -0.26 2.89
C HIS A 58 14.84 -1.54 3.23
N LYS A 59 15.06 -2.35 2.20
CA LYS A 59 15.86 -3.59 2.20
C LYS A 59 17.01 -3.42 1.19
N LYS A 60 17.63 -4.50 0.72
CA LYS A 60 18.71 -4.41 -0.27
C LYS A 60 18.20 -3.98 -1.66
N ASP A 61 19.09 -3.47 -2.50
CA ASP A 61 18.88 -3.33 -3.94
C ASP A 61 17.61 -2.52 -4.34
N GLU A 62 17.34 -1.42 -3.63
CA GLU A 62 16.18 -0.52 -3.87
C GLU A 62 14.80 -1.15 -3.58
N LEU A 63 14.79 -2.31 -2.93
CA LEU A 63 13.58 -2.99 -2.54
C LEU A 63 13.11 -2.53 -1.18
N TYR A 64 11.80 -2.53 -0.99
CA TYR A 64 11.16 -2.16 0.26
C TYR A 64 10.20 -3.26 0.71
N GLU A 65 10.19 -3.49 2.02
CA GLU A 65 9.10 -4.16 2.70
C GLU A 65 8.00 -3.12 2.95
N LEU A 66 6.78 -3.44 2.50
CA LEU A 66 5.59 -2.65 2.74
C LEU A 66 4.64 -3.47 3.61
N LYS A 67 4.26 -2.90 4.75
CA LYS A 67 3.37 -3.53 5.73
C LYS A 67 2.20 -2.65 6.08
N ILE A 68 1.11 -3.28 6.51
CA ILE A 68 -0.10 -2.61 7.00
C ILE A 68 -0.64 -3.41 8.17
N GLU A 69 -0.90 -2.74 9.29
CA GLU A 69 -1.30 -3.40 10.56
C GLU A 69 -0.36 -4.54 11.03
N GLY A 70 0.89 -4.53 10.57
CA GLY A 70 1.89 -5.57 10.87
C GLY A 70 1.98 -6.69 9.82
N ASP A 71 0.99 -6.81 8.93
CA ASP A 71 0.96 -7.80 7.85
C ASP A 71 1.62 -7.28 6.57
N PHE A 72 2.21 -8.19 5.79
CA PHE A 72 2.86 -7.84 4.52
C PHE A 72 1.84 -7.52 3.44
N VAL A 73 2.12 -6.46 2.69
CA VAL A 73 1.38 -6.12 1.48
C VAL A 73 1.90 -6.96 0.32
N ILE A 74 1.02 -7.74 -0.32
CA ILE A 74 1.34 -8.64 -1.42
C ILE A 74 0.46 -8.37 -2.64
N GLY A 75 0.97 -8.65 -3.84
CA GLY A 75 0.24 -8.56 -5.10
C GLY A 75 -0.05 -9.96 -5.66
N ARG A 76 -1.31 -10.26 -5.98
CA ARG A 76 -1.71 -11.54 -6.60
C ARG A 76 -2.87 -11.32 -7.57
N ASN A 77 -2.80 -11.92 -8.76
CA ASN A 77 -3.86 -11.87 -9.76
C ASN A 77 -4.38 -10.43 -10.08
N GLY A 78 -3.48 -9.45 -10.11
CA GLY A 78 -3.82 -8.05 -10.40
C GLY A 78 -4.42 -7.25 -9.23
N ALA A 79 -4.59 -7.87 -8.06
CA ALA A 79 -5.05 -7.23 -6.84
C ALA A 79 -3.96 -7.21 -5.76
N VAL A 80 -4.13 -6.32 -4.77
CA VAL A 80 -3.18 -6.15 -3.66
C VAL A 80 -3.89 -6.47 -2.35
N PHE A 81 -3.23 -7.23 -1.48
CA PHE A 81 -3.81 -7.79 -0.26
C PHE A 81 -2.83 -7.67 0.92
N ALA A 82 -3.37 -7.81 2.12
CA ALA A 82 -2.60 -8.02 3.35
C ALA A 82 -3.17 -9.24 4.10
N PRO A 83 -2.68 -10.47 3.81
CA PRO A 83 -3.13 -11.66 4.50
C PRO A 83 -2.46 -11.78 5.88
N PRO A 84 -3.20 -12.21 6.93
CA PRO A 84 -2.65 -12.42 8.24
C PRO A 84 -1.77 -13.65 8.20
N LYS A 85 -0.51 -13.48 8.63
CA LYS A 85 0.50 -14.54 8.70
C LYS A 85 0.91 -15.15 7.32
N GLY A 86 0.71 -14.42 6.22
CA GLY A 86 1.00 -14.93 4.87
C GLY A 86 1.87 -14.01 4.03
N GLY A 87 2.77 -14.63 3.24
CA GLY A 87 3.45 -14.03 2.08
C GLY A 87 4.37 -12.84 2.36
N GLU A 88 5.68 -13.05 2.33
CA GLU A 88 6.62 -11.93 2.26
C GLU A 88 6.78 -11.50 0.79
N GLN A 89 6.57 -10.21 0.52
CA GLN A 89 6.84 -9.61 -0.78
C GLN A 89 7.60 -8.30 -0.62
N LEU A 90 8.63 -8.15 -1.43
CA LEU A 90 9.39 -6.91 -1.55
C LEU A 90 8.93 -6.13 -2.78
N TRP A 91 8.86 -4.81 -2.63
CA TRP A 91 8.39 -3.88 -3.65
C TRP A 91 9.51 -2.97 -4.10
N LYS A 92 9.65 -2.78 -5.41
CA LYS A 92 10.44 -1.67 -5.94
C LYS A 92 9.54 -0.45 -6.02
N ILE A 93 9.85 0.59 -5.25
CA ILE A 93 9.08 1.84 -5.24
C ILE A 93 9.84 2.90 -6.04
N VAL A 94 9.19 3.44 -7.07
CA VAL A 94 9.84 4.32 -8.04
C VAL A 94 9.17 5.69 -8.06
N TYR A 95 9.94 6.75 -7.83
CA TYR A 95 9.46 8.12 -8.02
C TYR A 95 9.28 8.41 -9.51
N ARG A 96 8.09 8.89 -9.87
CA ARG A 96 7.73 9.32 -11.23
C ARG A 96 7.65 10.84 -11.25
N GLU A 97 8.72 11.49 -11.71
CA GLU A 97 8.85 12.96 -11.70
C GLU A 97 7.70 13.65 -12.43
N GLY A 98 7.34 13.18 -13.64
CA GLY A 98 6.23 13.76 -14.42
C GLY A 98 4.88 13.73 -13.70
N ASN A 99 4.70 12.78 -12.78
CA ASN A 99 3.49 12.65 -11.97
C ASN A 99 3.67 13.10 -10.53
N LYS A 100 4.86 13.56 -10.12
CA LYS A 100 5.20 13.89 -8.72
C LYS A 100 4.61 12.86 -7.73
N ALA A 101 4.77 11.58 -8.04
CA ALA A 101 4.13 10.47 -7.31
C ALA A 101 4.98 9.20 -7.39
N TYR A 102 4.68 8.24 -6.53
CA TYR A 102 5.33 6.94 -6.51
C TYR A 102 4.47 5.87 -7.19
N THR A 103 5.12 4.91 -7.82
CA THR A 103 4.53 3.65 -8.31
C THR A 103 5.20 2.48 -7.62
#